data_AF-A0A452H5S1-F1
#
_entry.id   AF-A0A452H5S1-F1
#
_cell.length_a   1.000
_cell.length_b   1.000
_cell.length_c   1.000
_cell.angle_alpha   90.00
_cell.angle_beta   90.00
_cell.angle_gamma   90.00
#
_symmetry.space_group_name_H-M   'P 1'
#
loop_
_entity.id
_entity.type
_entity.pdbx_description
1 polymer ?
#
loop_
_entity_poly.entity_id
_entity_poly.type
_entity_poly.pdbx_seq_one_letter_code
_entity_poly.pdbx_strand_id
1 'polypeptide(L)'
;GTRRGVALEKSVRRLREKFYGRVSVEEAVLLMHRYHNNHAMVCKVIVLCREQLGGEGRIRRDRQGKPGLDCESDKDIEAIAQQLRVLPLTEQNLRMFDHASRNLIPSAERQFACQACDSTWWRRVPERKQVSRCRLCGKCYDPVPYDKMWGMAEFHCPSCNRSFRGSAQMGMASPCFICSTRVLPSRILSPHQVAGSRSRNPHSCYAEDCYNRREPHVPGTHCVHPRSRAKNRLPKVLFASLEHQSTGSTVATCLSQGSLALCDLDEFLLEDLAEESEGSED
;
A
#
# COMPACT_ATOMS: atom_id res chain seq x y z
N GLY A 1 12.46 -23.30 -28.68
CA GLY A 1 11.20 -22.64 -29.07
C GLY A 1 10.58 -21.81 -27.95
N THR A 2 10.60 -22.28 -26.71
CA THR A 2 9.81 -21.78 -25.57
C THR A 2 10.28 -20.43 -24.96
N ARG A 3 11.58 -20.21 -24.73
CA ARG A 3 12.07 -18.96 -24.09
C ARG A 3 11.79 -17.68 -24.90
N ARG A 4 11.81 -17.78 -26.23
CA ARG A 4 11.63 -16.62 -27.14
C ARG A 4 10.17 -16.15 -27.20
N GLY A 5 9.21 -17.07 -27.08
CA GLY A 5 7.78 -16.77 -27.00
C GLY A 5 7.40 -16.10 -25.67
N VAL A 6 7.93 -16.60 -24.55
CA VAL A 6 7.68 -16.02 -23.21
C VAL A 6 8.20 -14.59 -23.10
N ALA A 7 9.37 -14.29 -23.67
CA ALA A 7 9.93 -12.94 -23.68
C ALA A 7 9.08 -11.95 -24.50
N LEU A 8 8.57 -12.40 -25.66
CA LEU A 8 7.68 -11.60 -26.50
C LEU A 8 6.37 -11.29 -25.77
N GLU A 9 5.72 -12.30 -25.18
CA GLU A 9 4.46 -12.15 -24.46
C GLU A 9 4.57 -11.18 -23.27
N LYS A 10 5.65 -11.32 -22.47
CA LYS A 10 5.94 -10.40 -21.37
C LYS A 10 6.09 -8.95 -21.87
N SER A 11 6.84 -8.73 -22.95
CA SER A 11 7.06 -7.38 -23.48
C SER A 11 5.81 -6.78 -24.13
N VAL A 12 5.01 -7.59 -24.84
CA VAL A 12 3.69 -7.19 -25.39
C VAL A 12 2.76 -6.77 -24.27
N ARG A 13 2.63 -7.60 -23.22
CA ARG A 13 1.79 -7.29 -22.06
C ARG A 13 2.22 -5.98 -21.39
N ARG A 14 3.52 -5.81 -21.12
CA ARG A 14 4.06 -4.59 -20.50
C ARG A 14 3.82 -3.33 -21.35
N LEU A 15 4.00 -3.40 -22.66
CA LEU A 15 3.71 -2.27 -23.56
C LEU A 15 2.23 -1.89 -23.49
N ARG A 16 1.33 -2.87 -23.59
CA ARG A 16 -0.12 -2.64 -23.56
C ARG A 16 -0.58 -2.09 -22.22
N GLU A 17 -0.08 -2.62 -21.10
CA GLU A 17 -0.37 -2.10 -19.76
C GLU A 17 0.05 -0.63 -19.63
N LYS A 18 1.23 -0.27 -20.12
CA LYS A 18 1.77 1.10 -20.02
C LYS A 18 0.98 2.13 -20.83
N PHE A 19 0.36 1.72 -21.93
CA PHE A 19 -0.52 2.55 -22.74
C PHE A 19 -2.01 2.25 -22.50
N TYR A 20 -2.36 1.67 -21.34
CA TYR A 20 -3.74 1.41 -20.93
C TYR A 20 -4.60 0.69 -21.98
N GLY A 21 -3.99 -0.25 -22.71
CA GLY A 21 -4.67 -1.04 -23.75
C GLY A 21 -4.94 -0.28 -25.06
N ARG A 22 -4.45 0.95 -25.23
CA ARG A 22 -4.55 1.73 -26.48
C ARG A 22 -3.77 1.12 -27.64
N VAL A 23 -2.79 0.27 -27.33
CA VAL A 23 -2.04 -0.52 -28.32
C VAL A 23 -2.71 -1.90 -28.43
N SER A 24 -3.12 -2.27 -29.64
CA SER A 24 -3.67 -3.59 -29.91
C SER A 24 -2.61 -4.69 -29.71
N VAL A 25 -3.04 -5.94 -29.61
CA VAL A 25 -2.11 -7.08 -29.49
C VAL A 25 -1.26 -7.19 -30.75
N GLU A 26 -1.86 -7.01 -31.93
CA GLU A 26 -1.19 -7.10 -33.23
C GLU A 26 -0.12 -6.01 -33.38
N GLU A 27 -0.45 -4.75 -33.10
CA GLU A 27 0.51 -3.64 -33.12
C GLU A 27 1.65 -3.85 -32.11
N ALA A 28 1.32 -4.30 -30.90
CA ALA A 28 2.33 -4.57 -29.88
C ALA A 28 3.28 -5.69 -30.29
N VAL A 29 2.78 -6.77 -30.91
CA VAL A 29 3.60 -7.87 -31.44
C VAL A 29 4.51 -7.37 -32.56
N LEU A 30 4.00 -6.58 -33.50
CA LEU A 30 4.79 -5.98 -34.58
C LEU A 30 5.91 -5.08 -34.03
N LEU A 31 5.59 -4.21 -33.08
CA LEU A 31 6.57 -3.34 -32.43
C LEU A 31 7.60 -4.14 -31.64
N MET A 32 7.20 -5.21 -30.95
CA MET A 32 8.14 -6.06 -30.24
C MET A 32 9.06 -6.84 -31.18
N HIS A 33 8.58 -7.29 -32.33
CA HIS A 33 9.45 -7.86 -33.36
C HIS A 33 10.43 -6.81 -33.90
N ARG A 34 9.94 -5.60 -34.24
CA ARG A 34 10.77 -4.50 -34.78
C ARG A 34 11.86 -4.07 -33.81
N TYR A 35 11.54 -3.92 -32.52
CA TYR A 35 12.46 -3.45 -31.49
C TYR A 35 13.05 -4.57 -30.63
N HIS A 36 13.03 -5.81 -31.10
CA HIS A 36 13.73 -6.94 -30.49
C HIS A 36 13.30 -7.17 -29.02
N ASN A 37 11.99 -7.13 -28.77
CA ASN A 37 11.33 -7.24 -27.46
C ASN A 37 11.68 -6.11 -26.47
N ASN A 38 12.27 -5.00 -26.93
CA ASN A 38 12.60 -3.85 -26.08
C ASN A 38 11.41 -2.88 -25.94
N HIS A 39 10.44 -3.25 -25.10
CA HIS A 39 9.27 -2.42 -24.82
C HIS A 39 9.62 -1.02 -24.25
N ALA A 40 10.73 -0.90 -23.51
CA ALA A 40 11.15 0.37 -22.92
C ALA A 40 11.56 1.38 -24.01
N MET A 41 12.29 0.92 -25.03
CA MET A 41 12.68 1.76 -26.16
C MET A 41 11.45 2.19 -26.96
N VAL A 42 10.53 1.26 -27.27
CA VAL A 42 9.27 1.58 -27.97
C VAL A 42 8.46 2.64 -27.22
N CYS A 43 8.32 2.51 -25.89
CA CYS A 43 7.66 3.52 -25.08
C CYS A 43 8.30 4.89 -25.22
N LYS A 44 9.64 4.96 -25.21
CA LYS A 44 10.39 6.20 -25.34
C LYS A 44 10.17 6.84 -26.72
N VAL A 45 10.16 6.05 -27.79
CA VAL A 45 9.90 6.58 -29.14
C VAL A 45 8.48 7.14 -29.25
N ILE A 46 7.47 6.42 -28.76
CA ILE A 46 6.07 6.88 -28.78
C ILE A 46 5.89 8.20 -28.00
N VAL A 47 6.47 8.31 -26.80
CA VAL A 47 6.38 9.53 -25.99
C VAL A 47 7.09 10.71 -26.67
N LEU A 48 8.30 10.51 -27.19
CA LEU A 48 9.04 11.54 -27.91
C LEU A 48 8.33 11.98 -29.20
N CYS A 49 7.67 11.05 -29.90
CA CYS A 49 6.83 11.36 -31.06
C CYS A 49 5.65 12.23 -30.64
N ARG A 50 4.96 11.91 -29.53
CA ARG A 50 3.85 12.71 -29.02
C ARG A 50 4.26 14.13 -28.60
N GLU A 51 5.42 14.28 -27.97
CA GLU A 51 5.98 15.60 -27.62
C GLU A 51 6.25 16.45 -28.87
N GLN A 52 6.78 15.84 -29.94
CA GLN A 52 7.04 16.52 -31.22
C GLN A 52 5.74 16.92 -31.93
N LEU A 53 4.68 16.12 -31.83
CA LEU A 53 3.35 16.44 -32.37
C LEU A 53 2.62 17.54 -31.57
N GLY A 54 2.96 17.74 -30.30
CA GLY A 54 2.26 18.66 -29.38
C GLY A 54 2.94 20.01 -29.14
N GLY A 55 4.15 20.24 -29.65
CA GLY A 55 4.96 21.42 -29.31
C GLY A 55 5.21 22.38 -30.47
N GLU A 56 4.80 23.65 -30.28
CA GLU A 56 5.32 24.85 -30.97
C GLU A 56 6.80 25.15 -30.58
N GLY A 57 7.67 24.14 -30.62
CA GLY A 57 9.04 24.24 -30.14
C GLY A 57 9.96 23.30 -30.89
N ARG A 58 10.47 23.76 -32.04
CA ARG A 58 11.55 23.11 -32.79
C ARG A 58 12.82 23.00 -31.93
N ILE A 59 13.00 21.91 -31.20
CA ILE A 59 14.35 21.47 -30.88
C ILE A 59 14.88 20.76 -32.13
N ARG A 60 15.59 21.52 -32.98
CA ARG A 60 16.46 20.97 -34.03
C ARG A 60 17.47 20.04 -33.34
N ARG A 61 17.24 18.72 -33.39
CA ARG A 61 18.32 17.76 -33.16
C ARG A 61 19.03 17.56 -34.48
N ASP A 62 20.32 17.87 -34.49
CA ASP A 62 21.24 17.54 -35.56
C ASP A 62 21.09 16.05 -35.90
N ARG A 63 20.66 15.77 -37.13
CA ARG A 63 20.66 14.42 -37.70
C ARG A 63 22.11 14.05 -37.99
N GLN A 64 22.84 13.60 -36.97
CA GLN A 64 24.10 12.90 -37.19
C GLN A 64 23.92 11.40 -36.85
N GLY A 65 23.63 10.66 -37.93
CA GLY A 65 24.13 9.30 -38.18
C GLY A 65 23.67 8.17 -37.25
N LYS A 66 22.64 7.42 -37.69
CA LYS A 66 22.72 5.96 -37.85
C LYS A 66 21.67 5.49 -38.88
N PRO A 67 21.97 4.50 -39.74
CA PRO A 67 21.19 4.20 -40.93
C PRO A 67 20.09 3.16 -40.65
N GLY A 68 18.95 3.32 -41.34
CA GLY A 68 17.98 2.25 -41.61
C GLY A 68 16.85 2.06 -40.60
N LEU A 69 15.85 2.94 -40.64
CA LEU A 69 14.47 2.63 -40.23
C LEU A 69 13.54 3.30 -41.25
N ASP A 70 12.86 2.49 -42.05
CA ASP A 70 12.04 2.92 -43.17
C ASP A 70 10.86 3.79 -42.73
N CYS A 71 10.59 4.84 -43.50
CA CYS A 71 9.61 5.90 -43.21
C CYS A 71 8.13 5.45 -43.13
N GLU A 72 7.80 4.21 -43.49
CA GLU A 72 6.48 3.63 -43.23
C GLU A 72 6.32 3.11 -41.79
N SER A 73 7.44 2.78 -41.14
CA SER A 73 7.51 2.18 -39.80
C SER A 73 7.35 3.20 -38.67
N ASP A 74 7.17 4.48 -38.99
CA ASP A 74 6.86 5.52 -38.02
C ASP A 74 5.35 5.83 -37.97
N LYS A 75 4.56 5.37 -38.95
CA LYS A 75 3.11 5.63 -39.02
C LYS A 75 2.34 4.97 -37.88
N ASP A 76 2.72 3.76 -37.49
CA ASP A 76 2.11 3.03 -36.37
C ASP A 76 2.47 3.69 -35.03
N ILE A 77 3.71 4.13 -34.86
CA ILE A 77 4.16 4.90 -33.70
C ILE A 77 3.45 6.25 -33.62
N GLU A 78 3.33 6.97 -34.74
CA GLU A 78 2.61 8.23 -34.85
C GLU A 78 1.12 8.06 -34.55
N ALA A 79 0.48 7.02 -35.09
CA ALA A 79 -0.92 6.70 -34.83
C ALA A 79 -1.16 6.42 -33.34
N ILE A 80 -0.30 5.63 -32.70
CA ILE A 80 -0.37 5.38 -31.25
C ILE A 80 -0.14 6.68 -30.48
N ALA A 81 0.84 7.50 -30.87
CA ALA A 81 1.15 8.76 -30.22
C ALA A 81 -0.03 9.75 -30.29
N GLN A 82 -0.71 9.86 -31.43
CA GLN A 82 -1.88 10.73 -31.60
C GLN A 82 -3.05 10.36 -30.66
N GLN A 83 -3.22 9.07 -30.38
CA GLN A 83 -4.24 8.59 -29.45
C GLN A 83 -3.93 8.91 -27.97
N LEU A 84 -2.70 9.32 -27.64
CA LEU A 84 -2.31 9.64 -26.27
C LEU A 84 -2.90 10.97 -25.82
N ARG A 85 -3.70 10.94 -24.76
CA ARG A 85 -4.16 12.16 -24.09
C ARG A 85 -2.98 12.79 -23.34
N VAL A 86 -2.57 13.98 -23.76
CA VAL A 86 -1.63 14.80 -22.99
C VAL A 86 -2.43 15.45 -21.87
N LEU A 87 -2.15 15.04 -20.62
CA LEU A 87 -2.69 15.73 -19.46
C LEU A 87 -1.77 16.92 -19.15
N PRO A 88 -2.30 18.15 -19.06
CA PRO A 88 -1.48 19.30 -18.70
C PRO A 88 -0.90 19.07 -17.31
N LEU A 89 0.39 19.33 -17.16
CA LEU A 89 1.05 19.30 -15.86
C LEU A 89 0.56 20.51 -15.06
N THR A 90 -0.33 20.29 -14.09
CA THR A 90 -0.84 21.36 -13.24
C THR A 90 0.19 21.72 -12.17
N GLU A 91 0.11 22.95 -11.65
CA GLU A 91 0.95 23.39 -10.52
C GLU A 91 0.77 22.46 -9.30
N GLN A 92 -0.44 21.94 -9.08
CA GLN A 92 -0.71 20.96 -8.03
C GLN A 92 0.03 19.63 -8.25
N ASN A 93 0.09 19.13 -9.49
CA ASN A 93 0.82 17.90 -9.82
C ASN A 93 2.34 18.08 -9.60
N LEU A 94 2.88 19.23 -9.97
CA LEU A 94 4.28 19.60 -9.74
C LEU A 94 4.60 19.66 -8.25
N ARG A 95 3.79 20.38 -7.46
CA ARG A 95 3.96 20.47 -6.00
C ARG A 95 3.90 19.09 -5.34
N MET A 96 2.97 18.23 -5.77
CA MET A 96 2.90 16.85 -5.28
C MET A 96 4.16 16.05 -5.61
N PHE A 97 4.70 16.21 -6.82
CA PHE A 97 5.94 15.55 -7.25
C PHE A 97 7.15 16.05 -6.43
N ASP A 98 7.26 17.35 -6.20
CA ASP A 98 8.30 17.95 -5.37
C ASP A 98 8.18 17.55 -3.90
N HIS A 99 6.96 17.46 -3.37
CA HIS A 99 6.72 16.95 -2.03
C HIS A 99 7.11 15.47 -1.91
N ALA A 100 6.83 14.67 -2.94
CA ALA A 100 7.22 13.28 -2.97
C ALA A 100 8.74 13.11 -3.01
N SER A 101 9.44 13.86 -3.86
CA SER A 101 10.91 13.81 -3.96
C SER A 101 11.60 14.26 -2.67
N ARG A 102 10.97 15.17 -1.91
CA ARG A 102 11.46 15.65 -0.61
C ARG A 102 10.96 14.84 0.60
N ASN A 103 10.27 13.71 0.40
CA ASN A 103 9.66 12.90 1.47
C ASN A 103 8.66 13.65 2.37
N LEU A 104 8.00 14.69 1.84
CA LEU A 104 7.04 15.54 2.54
C LEU A 104 5.58 15.08 2.36
N ILE A 105 5.34 13.83 1.93
CA ILE A 105 3.99 13.30 1.79
C ILE A 105 3.40 13.07 3.19
N PRO A 106 2.27 13.70 3.54
CA PRO A 106 1.60 13.47 4.81
C PRO A 106 1.22 11.99 4.97
N SER A 107 1.46 11.48 6.16
CA SER A 107 1.32 10.06 6.47
C SER A 107 0.59 9.87 7.78
N ALA A 108 -0.34 8.93 7.81
CA ALA A 108 -1.02 8.49 9.01
C ALA A 108 -0.56 7.08 9.41
N GLU A 109 -0.48 6.84 10.71
CA GLU A 109 -0.28 5.49 11.24
C GLU A 109 -1.64 4.85 11.50
N ARG A 110 -1.89 3.68 10.88
CA ARG A 110 -3.21 3.02 10.90
C ARG A 110 -3.10 1.55 11.27
N GLN A 111 -4.12 1.05 11.95
CA GLN A 111 -4.33 -0.37 12.23
C GLN A 111 -5.11 -1.02 11.08
N PHE A 112 -4.72 -2.23 10.72
CA PHE A 112 -5.37 -3.08 9.72
C PHE A 112 -5.60 -4.47 10.30
N ALA A 113 -6.65 -5.15 9.84
CA ALA A 113 -6.99 -6.48 10.31
C ALA A 113 -7.64 -7.35 9.23
N CYS A 114 -7.07 -8.54 9.00
CA CYS A 114 -7.59 -9.53 8.08
C CYS A 114 -8.31 -10.62 8.88
N GLN A 115 -9.64 -10.68 8.73
CA GLN A 115 -10.46 -11.69 9.44
C GLN A 115 -10.15 -13.12 9.00
N ALA A 116 -9.99 -13.36 7.69
CA ALA A 116 -9.74 -14.69 7.15
C ALA A 116 -8.41 -15.29 7.65
N CYS A 117 -7.40 -14.45 7.85
CA CYS A 117 -6.08 -14.88 8.31
C CYS A 117 -5.86 -14.67 9.82
N ASP A 118 -6.87 -14.18 10.54
CA ASP A 118 -6.79 -13.76 11.94
C ASP A 118 -5.53 -12.94 12.29
N SER A 119 -5.20 -11.99 11.41
CA SER A 119 -3.95 -11.23 11.48
C SER A 119 -4.21 -9.72 11.59
N THR A 120 -3.46 -9.06 12.46
CA THR A 120 -3.57 -7.63 12.74
C THR A 120 -2.20 -6.98 12.62
N TRP A 121 -2.11 -5.82 11.97
CA TRP A 121 -0.84 -5.11 11.81
C TRP A 121 -1.04 -3.60 11.81
N TRP A 122 0.07 -2.88 12.00
CA TRP A 122 0.12 -1.43 11.90
C TRP A 122 0.98 -1.05 10.70
N ARG A 123 0.59 0.02 10.01
CA ARG A 123 1.35 0.55 8.87
C ARG A 123 1.24 2.06 8.84
N ARG A 124 2.37 2.71 8.57
CA ARG A 124 2.42 4.11 8.15
C ARG A 124 2.02 4.18 6.68
N VAL A 125 0.91 4.86 6.39
CA VAL A 125 0.32 4.96 5.05
C VAL A 125 0.12 6.43 4.68
N PRO A 126 0.22 6.82 3.40
CA PRO A 126 -0.09 8.17 2.98
C PRO A 126 -1.53 8.55 3.29
N GLU A 127 -1.77 9.78 3.76
CA GLU A 127 -3.12 10.22 4.13
C GLU A 127 -4.11 10.15 2.97
N ARG A 128 -3.63 10.43 1.75
CA ARG A 128 -4.43 10.36 0.51
C ARG A 128 -4.90 8.96 0.12
N LYS A 129 -4.24 7.91 0.61
CA LYS A 129 -4.53 6.51 0.25
C LYS A 129 -4.10 5.60 1.38
N GLN A 130 -4.99 5.49 2.37
CA GLN A 130 -4.77 4.71 3.56
C GLN A 130 -5.16 3.27 3.27
N VAL A 131 -4.31 2.52 2.58
CA VAL A 131 -4.56 1.09 2.29
C VAL A 131 -3.34 0.26 2.63
N SER A 132 -3.56 -1.00 3.00
CA SER A 132 -2.47 -1.93 3.27
C SER A 132 -2.84 -3.34 2.81
N ARG A 133 -1.85 -4.11 2.39
CA ARG A 133 -2.01 -5.52 1.98
C ARG A 133 -1.78 -6.44 3.15
N CYS A 134 -2.63 -7.44 3.31
CA CYS A 134 -2.36 -8.53 4.23
C CYS A 134 -1.19 -9.37 3.70
N ARG A 135 -0.18 -9.62 4.54
CA ARG A 135 1.00 -10.42 4.15
C ARG A 135 0.68 -11.89 3.86
N LEU A 136 -0.43 -12.41 4.39
CA LEU A 136 -0.79 -13.83 4.28
C LEU A 136 -1.65 -14.13 3.06
N CYS A 137 -2.66 -13.30 2.77
CA CYS A 137 -3.57 -13.53 1.63
C CYS A 137 -3.39 -12.54 0.47
N GLY A 138 -2.49 -11.57 0.59
CA GLY A 138 -2.21 -10.55 -0.44
C GLY A 138 -3.32 -9.50 -0.66
N LYS A 139 -4.53 -9.72 -0.13
CA LYS A 139 -5.67 -8.79 -0.28
C LYS A 139 -5.39 -7.40 0.30
N CYS A 140 -5.85 -6.36 -0.40
CA CYS A 140 -5.80 -4.97 0.04
C CYS A 140 -6.98 -4.65 0.97
N TYR A 141 -6.71 -3.88 2.02
CA TYR A 141 -7.68 -3.51 3.02
C TYR A 141 -7.63 -2.02 3.34
N ASP A 142 -8.80 -1.46 3.66
CA ASP A 142 -8.95 -0.16 4.32
C ASP A 142 -8.60 -0.28 5.81
N PRO A 143 -8.20 0.82 6.49
CA PRO A 143 -7.87 0.77 7.91
C PRO A 143 -9.09 0.42 8.75
N VAL A 144 -8.83 -0.19 9.89
CA VAL A 144 -9.84 -0.35 10.94
C VAL A 144 -10.36 1.05 11.31
N PRO A 145 -11.69 1.27 11.36
CA PRO A 145 -12.27 2.53 11.78
C PRO A 145 -11.75 2.96 13.16
N TYR A 146 -11.53 4.26 13.35
CA TYR A 146 -10.83 4.79 14.53
C TYR A 146 -11.53 4.43 15.85
N ASP A 147 -12.85 4.51 15.88
CA ASP A 147 -13.74 4.13 16.98
C ASP A 147 -13.71 2.63 17.32
N LYS A 148 -13.25 1.81 16.37
CA LYS A 148 -13.17 0.34 16.48
C LYS A 148 -11.76 -0.18 16.68
N MET A 149 -10.74 0.69 16.67
CA MET A 149 -9.35 0.29 16.91
C MET A 149 -9.20 -0.34 18.29
N TRP A 150 -8.25 -1.28 18.40
CA TRP A 150 -7.97 -1.97 19.66
C TRP A 150 -6.49 -2.30 19.82
N GLY A 151 -6.06 -2.48 21.06
CA GLY A 151 -4.69 -2.86 21.37
C GLY A 151 -4.23 -2.24 22.66
N MET A 152 -2.96 -1.83 22.72
CA MET A 152 -2.44 -1.06 23.84
C MET A 152 -3.00 0.36 23.76
N ALA A 153 -3.72 0.80 24.78
CA ALA A 153 -4.31 2.13 24.83
C ALA A 153 -3.66 2.99 25.91
N GLU A 154 -3.65 4.29 25.66
CA GLU A 154 -3.33 5.33 26.63
C GLU A 154 -4.63 5.91 27.19
N PHE A 155 -4.66 6.08 28.50
CA PHE A 155 -5.81 6.61 29.23
C PHE A 155 -5.39 7.82 30.03
N HIS A 156 -6.32 8.75 30.20
CA HIS A 156 -6.21 9.87 31.12
C HIS A 156 -7.42 9.87 32.04
N CYS A 157 -7.23 9.60 33.33
CA CYS A 157 -8.33 9.53 34.29
C CYS A 157 -8.73 10.93 34.78
N PRO A 158 -9.97 11.39 34.55
CA PRO A 158 -10.40 12.72 35.00
C PRO A 158 -10.56 12.82 36.51
N SER A 159 -10.78 11.70 37.23
CA SER A 159 -10.98 11.72 38.68
C SER A 159 -9.69 11.84 39.48
N CYS A 160 -8.61 11.17 39.05
CA CYS A 160 -7.33 11.16 39.77
C CYS A 160 -6.19 11.83 39.00
N ASN A 161 -6.48 12.38 37.83
CA ASN A 161 -5.58 13.10 36.93
C ASN A 161 -4.29 12.33 36.57
N ARG A 162 -4.34 11.00 36.60
CA ARG A 162 -3.20 10.14 36.24
C ARG A 162 -3.42 9.49 34.89
N SER A 163 -2.34 9.45 34.12
CA SER A 163 -2.30 8.70 32.87
C SER A 163 -1.81 7.28 33.11
N PHE A 164 -2.43 6.32 32.43
CA PHE A 164 -2.03 4.92 32.49
C PHE A 164 -2.17 4.25 31.13
N ARG A 165 -1.55 3.08 30.97
CA ARG A 165 -1.63 2.27 29.75
C ARG A 165 -2.26 0.93 30.05
N GLY A 166 -3.12 0.44 29.17
CA GLY A 166 -3.85 -0.82 29.35
C GLY A 166 -4.44 -1.32 28.02
N SER A 167 -4.65 -2.63 27.90
CA SER A 167 -5.30 -3.18 26.70
C SER A 167 -6.76 -2.75 26.64
N ALA A 168 -7.18 -2.10 25.56
CA ALA A 168 -8.57 -1.71 25.35
C ALA A 168 -8.93 -1.49 23.88
N GLN A 169 -10.23 -1.34 23.63
CA GLN A 169 -10.82 -0.89 22.38
C GLN A 169 -11.22 0.58 22.54
N MET A 170 -11.10 1.39 21.47
CA MET A 170 -11.33 2.83 21.51
C MET A 170 -12.72 3.22 22.05
N GLY A 171 -13.77 2.47 21.67
CA GLY A 171 -15.14 2.70 22.16
C GLY A 171 -15.48 2.11 23.53
N MET A 172 -14.54 1.50 24.26
CA MET A 172 -14.84 0.75 25.49
C MET A 172 -14.09 1.29 26.71
N ALA A 173 -14.83 1.60 27.77
CA ALA A 173 -14.26 2.10 29.02
C ALA A 173 -13.49 0.99 29.77
N SER A 174 -12.44 1.40 30.47
CA SER A 174 -11.66 0.55 31.38
C SER A 174 -11.57 1.19 32.76
N PRO A 175 -11.44 0.38 33.83
CA PRO A 175 -11.29 0.89 35.19
C PRO A 175 -9.92 1.55 35.35
N CYS A 176 -9.88 2.74 35.95
CA CYS A 176 -8.64 3.32 36.41
C CYS A 176 -7.98 2.42 37.46
N PHE A 177 -6.68 2.14 37.34
CA PHE A 177 -5.95 1.27 38.28
C PHE A 177 -5.87 1.82 39.72
N ILE A 178 -6.21 3.09 39.94
CA ILE A 178 -6.09 3.76 41.25
C ILE A 178 -7.47 3.98 41.86
N CYS A 179 -8.34 4.73 41.18
CA CYS A 179 -9.65 5.13 41.71
C CYS A 179 -10.83 4.30 41.16
N SER A 180 -10.57 3.33 40.26
CA SER A 180 -11.59 2.48 39.64
C SER A 180 -12.68 3.19 38.81
N THR A 181 -12.60 4.52 38.62
CA THR A 181 -13.48 5.26 37.71
C THR A 181 -13.42 4.66 36.30
N ARG A 182 -14.56 4.64 35.61
CA ARG A 182 -14.66 4.25 34.19
C ARG A 182 -14.02 5.32 33.31
N VAL A 183 -12.98 4.95 32.57
CA VAL A 183 -12.22 5.87 31.72
C VAL A 183 -12.17 5.32 30.29
N LEU A 184 -12.54 6.16 29.32
CA LEU A 184 -12.36 5.84 27.90
C LEU A 184 -10.89 6.03 27.49
N PRO A 185 -10.38 5.21 26.57
CA PRO A 185 -9.04 5.40 26.03
C PRO A 185 -8.95 6.73 25.27
N SER A 186 -7.85 7.44 25.47
CA SER A 186 -7.55 8.68 24.74
C SER A 186 -7.04 8.38 23.34
N ARG A 187 -6.32 7.26 23.16
CA ARG A 187 -5.89 6.73 21.86
C ARG A 187 -5.42 5.28 21.98
N ILE A 188 -5.50 4.55 20.88
CA ILE A 188 -4.80 3.27 20.71
C ILE A 188 -3.41 3.54 20.15
N LEU A 189 -2.40 2.95 20.79
CA LEU A 189 -0.98 3.11 20.46
C LEU A 189 -0.54 2.07 19.43
N SER A 190 0.23 2.53 18.44
CA SER A 190 0.95 1.64 17.53
C SER A 190 2.13 0.95 18.22
N PRO A 191 2.63 -0.19 17.73
CA PRO A 191 3.75 -0.91 18.34
C PRO A 191 5.00 -0.05 18.59
N HIS A 192 5.28 0.91 17.69
CA HIS A 192 6.40 1.84 17.84
C HIS A 192 6.22 2.82 19.01
N GLN A 193 4.98 3.16 19.34
CA GLN A 193 4.61 4.05 20.46
C GLN A 193 4.53 3.32 21.80
N VAL A 194 4.45 1.98 21.78
CA VAL A 194 4.44 1.16 23.01
C VAL A 194 5.82 1.08 23.66
N ALA A 195 6.88 1.62 23.03
CA ALA A 195 8.20 1.73 23.62
C ALA A 195 8.15 2.40 25.01
N GLY A 196 8.68 1.71 26.02
CA GLY A 196 8.70 2.16 27.42
C GLY A 196 8.47 1.04 28.45
N SER A 197 8.41 1.43 29.73
CA SER A 197 8.20 0.51 30.85
C SER A 197 6.84 -0.17 30.73
N ARG A 198 6.84 -1.50 30.64
CA ARG A 198 5.61 -2.30 30.69
C ARG A 198 4.98 -2.12 32.06
N SER A 199 3.68 -1.79 32.09
CA SER A 199 2.93 -1.77 33.34
C SER A 199 3.03 -3.14 34.01
N ARG A 200 3.44 -3.15 35.29
CA ARG A 200 3.42 -4.37 36.13
C ARG A 200 2.00 -4.70 36.58
N ASN A 201 1.05 -3.79 36.40
CA ASN A 201 -0.34 -4.02 36.82
C ASN A 201 -0.97 -5.08 35.92
N PRO A 202 -1.63 -6.10 36.52
CA PRO A 202 -2.39 -7.05 35.72
C PRO A 202 -3.50 -6.31 34.97
N HIS A 203 -3.74 -6.70 33.71
CA HIS A 203 -4.87 -6.18 32.97
C HIS A 203 -6.16 -6.46 33.73
N SER A 204 -7.07 -5.49 33.77
CA SER A 204 -8.40 -5.63 34.32
C SER A 204 -9.36 -4.75 33.52
N CYS A 205 -10.47 -5.29 33.05
CA CYS A 205 -11.50 -4.53 32.32
C CYS A 205 -12.89 -5.06 32.67
N TYR A 206 -13.91 -4.39 32.14
CA TYR A 206 -15.32 -4.76 32.35
C TYR A 206 -15.83 -5.82 31.38
N ALA A 207 -14.96 -6.40 30.54
CA ALA A 207 -15.36 -7.42 29.58
C ALA A 207 -15.74 -8.73 30.27
N GLU A 208 -16.81 -9.35 29.79
CA GLU A 208 -17.38 -10.58 30.36
C GLU A 208 -16.38 -11.75 30.38
N ASP A 209 -15.54 -11.81 29.36
CA ASP A 209 -14.57 -12.88 29.09
C ASP A 209 -13.13 -12.52 29.58
N CYS A 210 -12.96 -11.45 30.35
CA CYS A 210 -11.64 -11.04 30.83
C CYS A 210 -11.07 -12.02 31.87
N TYR A 211 -9.77 -12.38 31.76
CA TYR A 211 -9.14 -13.29 32.72
C TYR A 211 -9.04 -12.73 34.15
N ASN A 212 -9.10 -11.40 34.30
CA ASN A 212 -9.09 -10.66 35.56
C ASN A 212 -10.19 -9.59 35.50
N ARG A 213 -11.41 -10.07 35.23
CA ARG A 213 -12.63 -9.28 35.07
C ARG A 213 -12.94 -8.45 36.31
N ARG A 214 -13.44 -7.23 36.09
CA ARG A 214 -14.00 -6.38 37.15
C ARG A 214 -15.51 -6.44 37.12
N GLU A 215 -16.12 -6.50 38.31
CA GLU A 215 -17.56 -6.40 38.49
C GLU A 215 -17.97 -4.94 38.78
N PRO A 216 -19.15 -4.47 38.31
CA PRO A 216 -20.03 -5.18 37.39
C PRO A 216 -19.45 -5.20 35.97
N HIS A 217 -19.41 -6.38 35.35
CA HIS A 217 -19.04 -6.53 33.96
C HIS A 217 -20.16 -6.02 33.03
N VAL A 218 -19.83 -5.79 31.76
CA VAL A 218 -20.80 -5.40 30.73
C VAL A 218 -21.12 -6.64 29.88
N PRO A 219 -22.34 -7.19 29.94
CA PRO A 219 -22.71 -8.37 29.15
C PRO A 219 -22.50 -8.15 27.64
N GLY A 220 -22.05 -9.19 26.94
CA GLY A 220 -21.81 -9.14 25.49
C GLY A 220 -20.57 -8.35 25.06
N THR A 221 -19.68 -8.00 26.00
CA THR A 221 -18.41 -7.34 25.69
C THR A 221 -17.24 -8.30 25.74
N HIS A 222 -16.29 -8.12 24.80
CA HIS A 222 -15.12 -8.97 24.66
C HIS A 222 -13.82 -8.25 24.99
N CYS A 223 -12.98 -8.93 25.76
CA CYS A 223 -11.68 -8.46 26.18
C CYS A 223 -10.72 -8.50 24.99
N VAL A 224 -10.02 -7.39 24.79
CA VAL A 224 -9.01 -7.27 23.72
C VAL A 224 -7.65 -7.84 24.14
N HIS A 225 -7.46 -8.15 25.43
CA HIS A 225 -6.16 -8.56 25.95
C HIS A 225 -5.77 -9.95 25.41
N PRO A 226 -4.56 -10.12 24.82
CA PRO A 226 -4.15 -11.37 24.18
C PRO A 226 -4.32 -12.61 25.07
N ARG A 227 -3.98 -12.49 26.36
CA ARG A 227 -4.15 -13.59 27.34
C ARG A 227 -5.62 -14.00 27.55
N SER A 228 -6.55 -13.05 27.62
CA SER A 228 -7.99 -13.37 27.76
C SER A 228 -8.47 -14.09 26.51
N ARG A 229 -8.13 -13.55 25.33
CA ARG A 229 -8.56 -14.12 24.04
C ARG A 229 -8.03 -15.53 23.83
N ALA A 230 -6.74 -15.75 24.10
CA ALA A 230 -6.13 -17.08 24.01
C ALA A 230 -6.78 -18.07 24.98
N LYS A 231 -7.04 -17.66 26.24
CA LYS A 231 -7.70 -18.51 27.25
C LYS A 231 -9.10 -18.94 26.80
N ASN A 232 -9.84 -18.05 26.14
CA ASN A 232 -11.21 -18.31 25.68
C ASN A 232 -11.28 -18.80 24.23
N ARG A 233 -10.14 -19.10 23.58
CA ARG A 233 -10.06 -19.54 22.17
C ARG A 233 -10.76 -18.57 21.19
N LEU A 234 -10.66 -17.28 21.46
CA LEU A 234 -11.21 -16.22 20.61
C LEU A 234 -10.18 -15.73 19.58
N PRO A 235 -10.60 -15.33 18.37
CA PRO A 235 -9.71 -14.85 17.31
C PRO A 235 -8.94 -13.59 17.74
N LYS A 236 -7.72 -13.34 17.25
CA LYS A 236 -6.99 -12.09 17.51
C LYS A 236 -7.70 -10.87 16.94
N VAL A 237 -8.38 -11.02 15.81
CA VAL A 237 -9.14 -9.96 15.14
C VAL A 237 -10.47 -9.74 15.86
N LEU A 238 -10.70 -8.50 16.31
CA LEU A 238 -11.98 -8.08 16.87
C LEU A 238 -12.87 -7.43 15.81
N PHE A 239 -12.31 -6.48 15.06
CA PHE A 239 -13.01 -5.78 13.97
C PHE A 239 -12.21 -5.91 12.68
N ALA A 240 -12.81 -6.57 11.69
CA ALA A 240 -12.19 -6.75 10.39
C ALA A 240 -12.04 -5.41 9.66
N SER A 241 -10.92 -5.24 8.96
CA SER A 241 -10.82 -4.22 7.92
C SER A 241 -11.73 -4.56 6.74
N LEU A 242 -12.27 -3.53 6.09
CA LEU A 242 -13.01 -3.69 4.85
C LEU A 242 -12.06 -3.98 3.69
N GLU A 243 -12.43 -4.91 2.81
CA GLU A 243 -11.67 -5.19 1.59
C GLU A 243 -11.69 -3.96 0.68
N HIS A 244 -10.50 -3.47 0.31
CA HIS A 244 -10.38 -2.25 -0.46
C HIS A 244 -10.63 -2.53 -1.95
N GLN A 245 -11.69 -1.93 -2.50
CA GLN A 245 -11.93 -1.94 -3.94
C GLN A 245 -11.09 -0.86 -4.61
N SER A 246 -10.05 -1.28 -5.33
CA SER A 246 -9.22 -0.35 -6.10
C SER A 246 -10.03 0.20 -7.27
N THR A 247 -10.42 1.48 -7.22
CA THR A 247 -11.21 2.12 -8.29
C THR A 247 -10.40 2.44 -9.55
N GLY A 248 -9.21 1.87 -9.74
CA GLY A 248 -8.36 2.07 -10.92
C GLY A 248 -7.90 3.51 -11.18
N SER A 249 -8.35 4.48 -10.38
CA SER A 249 -7.98 5.89 -10.50
C SER A 249 -6.66 6.13 -9.78
N THR A 250 -5.58 5.58 -10.34
CA THR A 250 -4.27 6.15 -10.11
C THR A 250 -4.18 7.38 -11.01
N VAL A 251 -4.42 8.57 -10.45
CA VAL A 251 -3.60 9.70 -10.91
C VAL A 251 -2.18 9.19 -10.75
N ALA A 252 -1.46 9.06 -11.87
CA ALA A 252 -0.06 8.68 -11.88
C ALA A 252 0.71 9.72 -11.06
N THR A 253 0.79 9.52 -9.74
CA THR A 253 2.02 9.86 -9.07
C THR A 253 3.01 8.93 -9.74
N CYS A 254 4.07 9.46 -10.35
CA CYS A 254 5.12 8.70 -11.05
C CYS A 254 5.88 7.70 -10.15
N LEU A 255 5.35 7.45 -8.95
CA LEU A 255 5.79 6.54 -7.93
C LEU A 255 4.70 5.47 -7.81
N SER A 256 4.99 4.27 -8.30
CA SER A 256 4.22 3.10 -7.90
C SER A 256 4.25 3.01 -6.37
N GLN A 257 3.20 2.50 -5.73
CA GLN A 257 3.23 2.29 -4.27
C GLN A 257 4.34 1.33 -3.82
N GLY A 258 5.02 0.64 -4.74
CA GLY A 258 6.26 -0.09 -4.48
C GLY A 258 7.42 0.83 -4.05
N SER A 259 7.45 2.09 -4.47
CA SER A 259 8.49 3.06 -4.07
C SER A 259 8.29 3.68 -2.68
N LEU A 260 7.20 3.34 -1.97
CA LEU A 260 6.95 3.79 -0.58
C LEU A 260 7.36 2.74 0.47
N ALA A 261 8.06 1.68 0.04
CA ALA A 261 8.68 0.71 0.94
C ALA A 261 9.89 1.36 1.63
N LEU A 262 9.65 2.08 2.73
CA LEU A 262 10.70 2.53 3.66
C LEU A 262 11.15 1.44 4.65
N CYS A 263 10.68 0.20 4.48
CA CYS A 263 11.29 -0.98 5.11
C CYS A 263 11.24 -2.15 4.11
N ASP A 264 12.40 -2.76 3.94
CA ASP A 264 12.72 -4.05 3.34
C ASP A 264 12.52 -4.19 1.83
N LEU A 265 13.17 -3.31 1.05
CA LEU A 265 13.56 -3.66 -0.32
C LEU A 265 14.36 -4.97 -0.35
N ASP A 266 15.14 -5.24 0.71
CA ASP A 266 15.92 -6.47 0.86
C ASP A 266 15.03 -7.72 1.02
N GLU A 267 13.88 -7.64 1.67
CA GLU A 267 12.95 -8.79 1.84
C GLU A 267 12.24 -9.10 0.52
N PHE A 268 11.84 -8.09 -0.26
CA PHE A 268 11.30 -8.30 -1.61
C PHE A 268 12.38 -8.75 -2.62
N LEU A 269 13.61 -8.24 -2.52
CA LEU A 269 14.74 -8.69 -3.34
C LEU A 269 15.13 -10.15 -3.04
N LEU A 270 15.07 -10.57 -1.77
CA LEU A 270 15.33 -11.95 -1.36
C LEU A 270 14.22 -12.91 -1.81
N GLU A 271 12.96 -12.46 -1.83
CA GLU A 271 11.82 -13.23 -2.34
C GLU A 271 11.92 -13.41 -3.87
N ASP A 272 12.29 -12.35 -4.61
CA ASP A 272 12.53 -12.41 -6.06
C ASP A 272 13.79 -13.26 -6.41
N LEU A 273 14.86 -13.22 -5.60
CA LEU A 273 16.05 -14.05 -5.79
C LEU A 273 15.82 -15.52 -5.45
N ALA A 274 14.92 -15.83 -4.51
CA ALA A 274 14.54 -17.20 -4.17
C ALA A 274 13.74 -17.86 -5.31
N GLU A 275 12.86 -17.10 -5.98
CA GLU A 275 12.14 -17.55 -7.19
C GLU A 275 13.07 -17.83 -8.40
N GLU A 276 14.30 -17.29 -8.42
CA GLU A 276 15.29 -17.58 -9.47
C GLU A 276 16.18 -18.80 -9.15
N SER A 277 16.23 -19.28 -7.89
CA SER A 277 17.10 -20.39 -7.49
C SER A 277 16.47 -21.80 -7.58
N GLU A 278 15.14 -21.92 -7.61
CA GLU A 278 14.46 -23.22 -7.76
C GLU A 278 14.25 -23.65 -9.23
N GLY A 279 15.12 -23.18 -10.14
CA GLY A 279 15.05 -23.46 -11.58
C GLY A 279 16.35 -23.96 -12.21
N SER A 280 17.38 -24.26 -11.43
CA SER A 280 18.65 -24.82 -11.93
C SER A 280 19.16 -25.94 -11.04
N GLU A 281 18.50 -27.09 -11.12
CA GLU A 281 19.13 -28.39 -10.89
C GLU A 281 18.92 -29.21 -12.18
N ASP A 282 19.90 -29.14 -13.06
CA ASP A 282 20.34 -30.26 -13.90
C ASP A 282 21.70 -30.71 -13.34
#